data_AF-A0AAI9L4Q0-F1
#
_entry.id   AF-A0AAI9L4Q0-F1
#
_cell.length_a   1.000
_cell.length_b   1.000
_cell.length_c   1.000
_cell.angle_alpha   90.00
_cell.angle_beta   90.00
_cell.angle_gamma   90.00
#
_symmetry.space_group_name_H-M   'P 1'
#
loop_
_entity.id
_entity.type
_entity.pdbx_description
1 polymer ?
#
loop_
_entity_poly.entity_id
_entity_poly.type
_entity_poly.pdbx_seq_one_letter_code
_entity_poly.pdbx_strand_id
1 'polypeptide(L)' 'MLRDATLSQAAQQADQLCVLLLLLEQTHERLSEVDMATALGLARDLSANPTLWLLDEQQKQSRCREGDTTEKMEVPRG' A
#
# COMPACT_ATOMS: atom_id res chain seq x y z
N MET A 1 15.31 11.02 1.57
CA MET A 1 16.17 10.00 0.93
C MET A 1 15.69 8.58 1.21
N LEU A 2 15.69 8.06 2.45
CA LEU A 2 15.27 6.66 2.69
C LEU A 2 13.76 6.42 2.40
N ARG A 3 12.89 7.35 2.82
CA ARG A 3 11.43 7.29 2.57
C ARG A 3 11.05 7.39 1.09
N ASP A 4 11.74 8.26 0.35
CA ASP A 4 11.47 8.46 -1.08
C ASP A 4 11.84 7.20 -1.88
N ALA A 5 12.92 6.52 -1.47
CA ALA A 5 13.28 5.21 -2.00
C ALA A 5 12.22 4.15 -1.66
N THR A 6 11.64 4.18 -0.46
CA THR A 6 10.56 3.25 -0.06
C THR A 6 9.26 3.49 -0.83
N LEU A 7 8.89 4.75 -1.05
CA LEU A 7 7.71 5.11 -1.86
C LEU A 7 7.91 4.71 -3.33
N SER A 8 9.07 5.01 -3.92
CA SER A 8 9.35 4.63 -5.31
C SER A 8 9.29 3.11 -5.50
N GLN A 9 9.79 2.34 -4.53
CA GLN A 9 9.70 0.88 -4.56
C GLN A 9 8.26 0.39 -4.40
N ALA A 10 7.50 0.96 -3.46
CA ALA A 10 6.09 0.65 -3.27
C ALA A 10 5.27 0.95 -4.53
N ALA A 11 5.50 2.10 -5.18
CA ALA A 11 4.84 2.45 -6.42
C ALA A 11 5.18 1.45 -7.54
N GLN A 12 6.46 1.13 -7.73
CA GLN A 12 6.89 0.18 -8.75
C GLN A 12 6.31 -1.23 -8.53
N GLN A 13 6.24 -1.69 -7.28
CA GLN A 13 5.64 -3.00 -6.95
C GLN A 13 4.13 -3.00 -7.17
N ALA A 14 3.45 -1.89 -6.88
CA ALA A 14 2.02 -1.73 -7.19
C ALA A 14 1.76 -1.76 -8.71
N ASP A 15 2.61 -1.10 -9.51
CA ASP A 15 2.50 -1.13 -10.97
C ASP A 15 2.70 -2.56 -11.51
N GLN A 16 3.72 -3.28 -11.01
CA GLN A 16 3.97 -4.67 -11.37
C GLN A 16 2.80 -5.59 -11.00
N LEU A 17 2.21 -5.38 -9.82
CA LEU A 17 1.02 -6.11 -9.38
C LEU A 17 -0.17 -5.85 -10.30
N CYS A 18 -0.43 -4.60 -10.67
CA CYS A 18 -1.50 -4.24 -11.60
C CYS A 18 -1.35 -4.95 -12.94
N VAL A 19 -0.15 -4.95 -13.52
CA VAL A 19 0.12 -5.65 -14.78
C VAL A 19 -0.06 -7.16 -14.64
N LEU A 20 0.42 -7.76 -13.54
CA LEU A 20 0.27 -9.19 -13.28
C LEU A 20 -1.21 -9.60 -13.19
N LEU A 21 -2.02 -8.84 -12.45
CA LEU A 21 -3.45 -9.10 -12.29
C LEU A 21 -4.21 -8.97 -13.61
N LEU A 22 -3.89 -7.95 -14.43
CA LEU A 22 -4.46 -7.80 -15.77
C LEU A 22 -4.09 -8.95 -16.72
N LEU A 23 -2.86 -9.45 -16.64
CA LEU A 23 -2.43 -10.61 -17.42
C LEU A 23 -3.15 -11.88 -16.94
N LEU A 24 -3.29 -12.07 -15.64
CA LEU A 24 -4.03 -13.21 -15.08
C LEU A 24 -5.49 -13.19 -15.50
N GLU A 25 -6.16 -12.03 -15.42
CA GLU A 25 -7.53 -11.87 -15.89
C GLU A 25 -7.69 -12.32 -17.34
N GLN A 26 -6.72 -12.00 -18.22
CA GLN A 26 -6.78 -12.39 -19.64
C GLN A 26 -6.36 -13.84 -19.92
N THR A 27 -5.64 -14.51 -19.01
CA THR A 27 -5.01 -15.81 -19.27
C THR A 27 -5.49 -16.93 -18.35
N HIS A 28 -6.34 -16.64 -17.37
CA HIS A 28 -6.75 -17.57 -16.32
C HIS A 28 -7.29 -18.91 -16.83
N GLU A 29 -8.05 -18.92 -17.93
CA GLU A 29 -8.61 -20.15 -18.51
C GLU A 29 -7.56 -21.07 -19.16
N ARG A 30 -6.37 -20.53 -19.46
CA ARG A 30 -5.28 -21.24 -20.15
C ARG A 30 -4.12 -21.58 -19.22
N LEU A 31 -4.13 -21.08 -18.00
CA LEU A 31 -3.11 -21.32 -17.00
C LEU A 31 -3.36 -22.66 -16.30
N SER A 32 -2.28 -23.39 -16.03
CA SER A 32 -2.36 -24.54 -15.13
C SER A 32 -2.62 -24.06 -13.70
N GLU A 33 -3.15 -24.94 -12.86
CA GLU A 33 -3.38 -24.64 -11.44
C GLU A 33 -2.08 -24.27 -10.70
N VAL A 34 -0.95 -24.87 -11.09
CA VAL A 34 0.37 -24.58 -10.53
C VAL A 34 0.85 -23.19 -10.93
N ASP A 35 0.68 -22.81 -12.20
CA ASP A 35 1.06 -21.48 -12.68
C ASP A 35 0.17 -20.39 -12.06
N MET A 36 -1.12 -20.69 -11.90
CA MET A 36 -2.07 -19.81 -11.21
C MET A 36 -1.67 -19.61 -9.74
N ALA A 37 -1.38 -20.68 -9.01
CA ALA A 37 -0.93 -20.60 -7.63
C ALA A 37 0.38 -19.80 -7.50
N THR A 38 1.31 -19.98 -8.43
CA THR A 38 2.57 -19.24 -8.49
C THR A 38 2.33 -17.75 -8.73
N ALA A 39 1.45 -17.41 -9.68
CA ALA A 39 1.13 -16.03 -10.00
C ALA A 39 0.39 -15.32 -8.84
N LEU A 40 -0.50 -16.03 -8.13
CA LEU A 40 -1.12 -15.52 -6.91
C LEU A 40 -0.11 -15.34 -5.77
N GLY A 41 0.87 -16.23 -5.64
CA GLY A 41 2.00 -16.07 -4.72
C GLY A 41 2.80 -14.79 -5.01
N LEU A 42 3.16 -14.59 -6.28
CA LEU A 42 3.84 -13.37 -6.72
C LEU A 42 2.99 -12.11 -6.48
N ALA A 43 1.68 -12.17 -6.72
CA ALA A 43 0.78 -11.06 -6.46
C ALA A 43 0.77 -10.67 -4.96
N ARG A 44 0.79 -11.67 -4.07
CA ARG A 44 0.89 -11.45 -2.62
C ARG A 44 2.21 -10.76 -2.28
N ASP A 45 3.33 -11.22 -2.80
CA ASP A 45 4.65 -10.66 -2.50
C ASP A 45 4.77 -9.21 -2.99
N LEU A 46 4.26 -8.92 -4.19
CA LEU A 46 4.23 -7.57 -4.74
C LEU A 46 3.31 -6.63 -3.94
N SER A 47 2.23 -7.14 -3.35
CA SER A 47 1.30 -6.32 -2.54
C SER A 47 1.85 -5.93 -1.17
N ALA A 48 2.81 -6.68 -0.61
CA ALA A 48 3.21 -6.55 0.78
C ALA A 48 3.76 -5.15 1.14
N ASN A 49 4.77 -4.68 0.40
CA ASN A 49 5.39 -3.39 0.68
C ASN A 49 4.47 -2.18 0.36
N PRO A 50 3.73 -2.13 -0.76
CA PRO A 50 2.72 -1.11 -0.98
C PRO A 50 1.67 -1.01 0.14
N THR A 51 1.14 -2.15 0.60
CA THR A 51 0.16 -2.18 1.69
C THR A 51 0.76 -1.66 2.99
N LEU A 52 1.97 -2.09 3.35
CA LEU A 52 2.65 -1.62 4.57
C LEU A 52 2.92 -0.11 4.51
N TRP A 53 3.35 0.40 3.35
CA TRP A 53 3.59 1.84 3.16
C TRP A 53 2.30 2.65 3.34
N LEU A 54 1.19 2.20 2.73
CA LEU A 54 -0.11 2.86 2.86
C LEU A 54 -0.62 2.87 4.31
N LEU A 55 -0.45 1.76 5.04
CA LEU A 55 -0.83 1.68 6.46
C LEU A 55 -0.01 2.64 7.33
N ASP A 56 1.30 2.73 7.09
CA ASP A 56 2.19 3.65 7.80
C ASP A 56 1.82 5.12 7.53
N GLU A 57 1.49 5.47 6.28
CA GLU A 57 1.01 6.82 5.94
C GLU A 57 -0.37 7.13 6.53
N GLN A 58 -1.31 6.18 6.50
CA GLN A 58 -2.62 6.35 7.14
C GLN A 58 -2.46 6.63 8.63
N GLN A 59 -1.59 5.86 9.31
CA GLN A 59 -1.36 6.02 10.74
C GLN A 59 -0.75 7.39 11.08
N LYS A 60 0.15 7.91 10.24
CA LYS A 60 0.71 9.27 10.40
C LYS A 60 -0.38 10.33 10.24
N GLN A 61 -1.23 10.20 9.23
CA GLN A 61 -2.34 11.13 9.01
C GLN A 61 -3.30 11.15 10.20
N SER A 62 -3.64 9.97 10.74
CA SER A 62 -4.48 9.86 11.95
C SER A 62 -3.86 10.57 13.16
N ARG A 63 -2.56 10.38 13.41
CA ARG A 63 -1.85 11.05 14.52
C ARG A 63 -1.79 12.56 14.35
N CYS A 64 -1.55 13.08 13.14
CA CYS A 64 -1.58 14.52 12.88
C CYS A 64 -2.98 15.10 13.12
N ARG A 65 -4.03 14.37 12.76
CA ARG A 65 -5.43 14.79 12.95
C ARG A 65 -5.84 14.84 14.43
N GLU A 66 -5.24 13.99 15.27
CA GLU A 66 -5.44 13.98 16.73
C GLU A 66 -4.59 15.05 17.44
N GLY A 67 -3.45 15.45 16.88
CA GLY A 67 -2.64 16.56 17.42
C GLY A 67 -3.31 17.93 17.27
N ASP A 68 -4.02 18.14 16.15
CA ASP A 68 -4.66 19.43 15.80
C ASP A 68 -5.90 19.76 16.66
N THR A 69 -6.47 18.78 17.37
CA THR A 69 -7.60 19.02 18.29
C THR A 69 -7.16 19.45 19.70
N THR A 70 -5.88 19.27 20.06
CA THR A 70 -5.41 19.56 21.42
C THR A 70 -4.95 21.02 21.59
N GLU A 71 -4.62 21.72 20.51
CA GLU A 71 -4.14 23.12 20.57
C GLU A 71 -5.25 24.19 20.57
N LYS A 72 -6.54 23.82 20.48
CA LYS A 72 -7.68 24.77 20.47
C LYS A 72 -8.43 24.93 21.79
N MET A 73 -7.86 24.45 22.91
CA MET A 73 -8.45 24.64 24.24
C MET A 73 -7.69 25.71 25.04
N GLU A 74 -7.45 26.89 24.45
CA GLU A 74 -7.10 28.07 25.24
C GLU A 74 -8.34 28.56 25.98
N VAL A 75 -8.39 28.20 27.27
CA VAL A 75 -9.36 28.67 28.27
C VAL A 75 -9.29 30.20 28.36
N PRO A 76 -10.41 30.94 28.23
CA PRO A 76 -10.41 32.37 28.51
C PRO A 76 -10.23 32.54 30.02
N ARG A 77 -9.08 33.07 30.46
CA ARG A 77 -8.94 33.59 31.81
C ARG A 77 -9.68 34.92 31.86
N GLY A 78 -10.73 34.96 32.69
CA GLY A 78 -11.48 36.17 33.00
C GLY A 78 -10.69 37.17 33.82
#